data_AF-A0A5V9W9L6-F1
#
_entry.id   AF-A0A5V9W9L6-F1
#
_cell.length_a   1.000
_cell.length_b   1.000
_cell.length_c   1.000
_cell.angle_alpha   90.00
_cell.angle_beta   90.00
_cell.angle_gamma   90.00
#
_symmetry.space_group_name_H-M   'P 1'
#
loop_
_entity.id
_entity.type
_entity.pdbx_description
1 polymer ?
#
loop_
_entity_poly.entity_id
_entity_poly.type
_entity_poly.pdbx_seq_one_letter_code
_entity_poly.pdbx_strand_id
1 'polypeptide(L)'
;MTVSSTISVFCRDGVFRTVYCHLHGEPTWNGRILHTHYATGQQAEALVEHGDIRCLGPRCDKPAGHTLQNPVDGVTAYYGRDSGFRMDSEAREYRSFREAIATESTEEVRFHYVFIDGYWKVMYRTPEGWKMKALALALRRCPK
;
A
#
# COMPACT_ATOMS: atom_id res chain seq x y z
N MET A 1 2.95 -15.71 10.54
CA MET A 1 2.32 -15.51 9.23
C MET A 1 2.24 -14.02 9.00
N THR A 2 2.91 -13.51 7.98
CA THR A 2 2.80 -12.10 7.57
C THR A 2 1.53 -11.94 6.75
N VAL A 3 0.88 -10.79 6.87
CA VAL A 3 -0.29 -10.44 6.07
C VAL A 3 0.17 -9.40 5.07
N SER A 4 0.32 -9.79 3.81
CA SER A 4 0.77 -8.88 2.77
C SER A 4 -0.42 -8.19 2.09
N SER A 5 -0.14 -7.05 1.48
CA SER A 5 -1.12 -6.28 0.72
C SER A 5 -0.49 -5.67 -0.52
N THR A 6 -1.34 -5.18 -1.43
CA THR A 6 -0.91 -4.26 -2.48
C THR A 6 -1.52 -2.89 -2.22
N ILE A 7 -0.84 -1.84 -2.67
CA ILE A 7 -1.29 -0.45 -2.58
C ILE A 7 -1.23 0.11 -4.00
N SER A 8 -2.40 0.32 -4.60
CA SER A 8 -2.57 0.90 -5.93
C SER A 8 -3.07 2.34 -5.83
N VAL A 9 -2.55 3.23 -6.67
CA VAL A 9 -3.00 4.62 -6.75
C VAL A 9 -3.26 4.94 -8.20
N PHE A 10 -4.47 5.45 -8.49
CA PHE A 10 -4.77 6.03 -9.81
C PHE A 10 -4.17 7.44 -9.87
N CYS A 11 -3.05 7.56 -10.58
CA CYS A 11 -2.26 8.77 -10.65
C CYS A 11 -2.84 9.79 -11.65
N ARG A 12 -2.45 11.06 -11.50
CA ARG A 12 -2.89 12.17 -12.36
C ARG A 12 -2.63 11.99 -13.86
N ASP A 13 -1.65 11.18 -14.23
CA ASP A 13 -1.31 10.81 -15.61
C ASP A 13 -2.20 9.70 -16.19
N GLY A 14 -3.16 9.19 -15.41
CA GLY A 14 -4.17 8.23 -15.86
C GLY A 14 -3.72 6.77 -15.81
N VAL A 15 -2.62 6.45 -15.12
CA VAL A 15 -2.19 5.07 -14.88
C VAL A 15 -2.29 4.68 -13.41
N PHE A 16 -2.44 3.38 -13.14
CA PHE A 16 -2.34 2.85 -11.79
C PHE A 16 -0.88 2.55 -11.48
N ARG A 17 -0.34 3.15 -10.41
CA ARG A 17 0.94 2.72 -9.81
C ARG A 17 0.65 1.82 -8.63
N THR A 18 1.17 0.60 -8.68
CA THR A 18 0.96 -0.43 -7.66
C THR A 18 2.27 -0.85 -7.02
N VAL A 19 2.28 -0.90 -5.70
CA VAL A 19 3.40 -1.41 -4.91
C VAL A 19 2.94 -2.57 -4.02
N TYR A 20 3.82 -3.52 -3.80
CA TYR A 20 3.66 -4.57 -2.80
C TYR A 20 3.99 -4.03 -1.41
N CYS A 21 3.25 -4.45 -0.39
CA CYS A 21 3.53 -4.16 1.01
C CYS A 21 3.56 -5.46 1.84
N HIS A 22 4.73 -5.78 2.39
CA HIS A 22 5.01 -7.09 2.97
C HIS A 22 4.34 -7.33 4.34
N LEU A 23 4.26 -6.29 5.17
CA LEU A 23 3.78 -6.40 6.55
C LEU A 23 2.47 -5.65 6.76
N HIS A 24 1.69 -6.17 7.71
CA HIS A 24 0.54 -5.52 8.32
C HIS A 24 -0.56 -5.07 7.34
N GLY A 25 -0.80 -5.88 6.32
CA GLY A 25 -1.77 -5.63 5.26
C GLY A 25 -3.22 -5.46 5.72
N GLU A 26 -3.56 -5.85 6.95
CA GLU A 26 -4.88 -5.72 7.53
C GLU A 26 -5.38 -4.26 7.66
N PRO A 27 -6.71 -4.03 7.58
CA PRO A 27 -7.28 -2.69 7.72
C PRO A 27 -6.97 -2.00 9.05
N THR A 28 -6.76 -2.75 10.13
CA THR A 28 -6.40 -2.21 11.45
C THR A 28 -5.05 -1.50 11.46
N TRP A 29 -4.15 -1.83 10.53
CA TRP A 29 -2.83 -1.21 10.42
C TRP A 29 -2.68 -0.45 9.10
N ASN A 30 -2.41 -1.15 7.98
CA ASN A 30 -2.19 -0.48 6.69
C ASN A 30 -3.40 0.37 6.30
N GLY A 31 -4.61 -0.18 6.44
CA GLY A 31 -5.83 0.57 6.15
C GLY A 31 -5.96 1.85 6.97
N ARG A 32 -5.64 1.80 8.26
CA ARG A 32 -5.71 2.98 9.14
C ARG A 32 -4.66 4.02 8.77
N ILE A 33 -3.43 3.59 8.46
CA ILE A 33 -2.36 4.51 8.05
C ILE A 33 -2.72 5.18 6.74
N LEU A 34 -3.14 4.42 5.72
CA LEU A 34 -3.56 4.94 4.41
C LEU A 34 -4.69 5.97 4.56
N HIS A 35 -5.73 5.62 5.32
CA HIS A 35 -6.87 6.50 5.54
C HIS A 35 -6.52 7.79 6.28
N THR A 36 -5.55 7.75 7.21
CA THR A 36 -5.26 8.88 8.11
C THR A 36 -4.16 9.78 7.57
N HIS A 37 -3.11 9.21 6.98
CA HIS A 37 -1.89 9.93 6.62
C HIS A 37 -1.71 10.11 5.11
N TYR A 38 -2.37 9.27 4.30
CA TYR A 38 -2.29 9.33 2.84
C TYR A 38 -3.67 9.58 2.23
N ALA A 39 -4.42 10.52 2.80
CA ALA A 39 -5.84 10.74 2.48
C ALA A 39 -6.09 11.52 1.17
N THR A 40 -5.06 12.10 0.57
CA THR A 40 -5.15 12.88 -0.67
C THR A 40 -4.39 12.20 -1.81
N GLY A 41 -4.75 12.53 -3.06
CA GLY A 41 -4.06 12.00 -4.24
C GLY A 41 -2.57 12.29 -4.25
N GLN A 42 -2.16 13.51 -3.84
CA GLN A 42 -0.75 13.88 -3.75
C GLN A 42 0.02 13.02 -2.73
N GLN A 43 -0.57 12.77 -1.56
CA GLN A 43 0.06 11.93 -0.54
C GLN A 43 0.12 10.46 -0.98
N ALA A 44 -0.95 9.96 -1.59
CA ALA A 44 -1.00 8.59 -2.11
C ALA A 44 0.01 8.37 -3.24
N GLU A 45 0.14 9.32 -4.17
CA GLU A 45 1.16 9.28 -5.23
C GLU A 45 2.57 9.29 -4.66
N ALA A 46 2.88 10.19 -3.72
CA ALA A 46 4.19 10.25 -3.07
C ALA A 46 4.54 8.95 -2.30
N LEU A 47 3.53 8.26 -1.75
CA LEU A 47 3.73 6.98 -1.08
C LEU A 47 4.22 5.90 -2.04
N VAL A 48 3.61 5.76 -3.21
CA VAL A 48 3.93 4.69 -4.16
C VAL A 48 5.16 5.00 -5.01
N GLU A 49 5.60 6.26 -5.09
CA GLU A 49 6.77 6.69 -5.87
C GLU A 49 8.09 6.02 -5.45
N HIS A 50 8.20 5.57 -4.20
CA HIS A 50 9.42 4.92 -3.68
C HIS A 50 9.44 3.39 -3.80
N GLY A 51 8.42 2.80 -4.44
CA GLY A 51 8.37 1.38 -4.74
C GLY A 51 7.79 0.49 -3.63
N ASP A 52 8.15 -0.79 -3.66
CA ASP A 52 7.67 -1.82 -2.76
C ASP A 52 8.08 -1.54 -1.30
N ILE A 53 7.16 -1.81 -0.40
CA ILE A 53 7.20 -1.47 1.01
C ILE A 53 7.41 -2.73 1.85
N ARG A 54 8.37 -2.68 2.77
CA ARG A 54 8.49 -3.69 3.82
C ARG A 54 7.44 -3.47 4.90
N CYS A 55 7.36 -2.24 5.43
CA CYS A 55 6.42 -1.86 6.48
C CYS A 55 5.92 -0.44 6.25
N LEU A 56 4.60 -0.26 6.19
CA LEU A 56 3.98 1.04 5.99
C LEU A 56 4.01 1.86 7.28
N GLY A 57 4.44 3.12 7.17
CA GLY A 57 4.43 4.11 8.25
C GLY A 57 3.61 5.36 7.89
N PRO A 58 3.25 6.19 8.88
CA PRO A 58 2.50 7.44 8.67
C PRO A 58 3.25 8.52 7.89
N ARG A 59 4.56 8.37 7.69
CA ARG A 59 5.36 9.27 6.84
C ARG A 59 6.17 8.46 5.82
N CYS A 60 6.42 9.04 4.66
CA CYS A 60 7.22 8.42 3.60
C CYS A 60 8.49 9.20 3.27
N ASP A 61 8.86 10.22 4.07
CA ASP A 61 10.16 10.89 3.96
C ASP A 61 11.33 9.94 4.27
N LYS A 62 12.56 10.35 3.92
CA LYS A 62 13.79 9.61 4.25
C LYS A 62 14.66 10.42 5.21
N PRO A 63 14.41 10.34 6.54
CA PRO A 63 15.28 11.00 7.50
C PRO A 63 16.68 10.38 7.52
N ALA A 64 17.67 11.14 8.00
CA ALA A 64 19.05 10.68 8.10
C ALA A 64 19.14 9.41 8.97
N GLY A 65 19.92 8.44 8.51
CA GLY A 65 20.13 7.16 9.21
C GLY A 65 19.00 6.13 9.06
N HIS A 66 17.92 6.45 8.33
CA HIS A 66 16.85 5.51 8.02
C HIS A 66 17.30 4.44 7.02
N THR A 67 17.26 3.17 7.43
CA THR A 67 17.54 2.00 6.58
C THR A 67 16.58 0.86 6.91
N LEU A 68 16.57 -0.22 6.12
CA LEU A 68 15.79 -1.42 6.46
C LEU A 68 16.25 -2.10 7.75
N GLN A 69 17.55 -2.01 8.07
CA GLN A 69 18.13 -2.59 9.29
C GLN A 69 17.96 -1.68 10.51
N ASN A 70 17.86 -0.37 10.28
CA ASN A 70 17.64 0.64 11.31
C ASN A 70 16.48 1.57 10.89
N PRO A 71 15.24 1.04 10.85
CA PRO A 71 14.10 1.85 10.48
C PRO A 71 13.82 2.88 11.58
N VAL A 72 13.47 4.09 11.16
CA VAL A 72 13.03 5.16 12.06
C VAL A 72 11.54 4.97 12.32
N ASP A 73 11.15 5.00 13.58
CA ASP A 73 9.75 4.83 13.98
C ASP A 73 8.82 5.81 13.25
N GLY A 74 7.71 5.28 12.76
CA GLY A 74 6.71 6.05 12.03
C GLY A 74 7.09 6.40 10.57
N VAL A 75 8.22 5.91 10.06
CA VAL A 75 8.62 6.10 8.66
C VAL A 75 8.41 4.81 7.88
N THR A 76 7.84 4.94 6.68
CA THR A 76 7.68 3.84 5.74
C THR A 76 9.04 3.31 5.32
N ALA A 77 9.24 2.00 5.50
CA ALA A 77 10.46 1.31 5.14
C ALA A 77 10.29 0.66 3.76
N TYR A 78 11.04 1.12 2.76
CA TYR A 78 10.96 0.65 1.38
C TYR A 78 12.09 -0.31 1.03
N TYR A 79 11.80 -1.33 0.22
CA TYR A 79 12.79 -2.32 -0.18
C TYR A 79 13.93 -1.70 -1.00
N GLY A 80 13.62 -1.02 -2.11
CA GLY A 80 14.65 -0.40 -2.95
C GLY A 80 15.36 0.74 -2.23
N ARG A 81 14.60 1.74 -1.78
CA ARG A 81 15.15 2.98 -1.21
C ARG A 81 16.02 2.76 0.03
N ASP A 82 15.67 1.81 0.90
CA ASP A 82 16.25 1.72 2.25
C ASP A 82 17.10 0.47 2.48
N SER A 83 17.21 -0.44 1.50
CA SER A 83 18.04 -1.65 1.64
C SER A 83 19.54 -1.41 1.51
N GLY A 84 19.94 -0.35 0.81
CA GLY A 84 21.33 -0.12 0.40
C GLY A 84 21.77 -0.96 -0.81
N PHE A 85 20.86 -1.70 -1.44
CA PHE A 85 21.12 -2.52 -2.63
C PHE A 85 20.15 -2.17 -3.77
N ARG A 86 20.58 -2.43 -5.01
CA ARG A 86 19.67 -2.37 -6.15
C ARG A 86 18.66 -3.50 -6.04
N MET A 87 17.37 -3.17 -6.06
CA MET A 87 16.27 -4.13 -6.03
C MET A 87 15.27 -3.79 -7.13
N ASP A 88 14.64 -4.82 -7.70
CA ASP A 88 13.54 -4.66 -8.66
C ASP A 88 12.22 -4.44 -7.91
N SER A 89 12.16 -3.29 -7.23
CA SER A 89 11.08 -2.93 -6.31
C SER A 89 10.32 -1.68 -6.74
N GLU A 90 10.51 -1.19 -7.97
CA GLU A 90 9.81 0.01 -8.44
C GLU A 90 8.30 -0.23 -8.55
N ALA A 91 7.50 0.84 -8.43
CA ALA A 91 6.06 0.74 -8.63
C ALA A 91 5.73 0.24 -10.04
N ARG A 92 4.83 -0.74 -10.11
CA ARG A 92 4.39 -1.34 -11.37
C ARG A 92 3.20 -0.56 -11.91
N GLU A 93 3.24 -0.26 -13.20
CA GLU A 93 2.20 0.52 -13.88
C GLU A 93 1.18 -0.38 -14.57
N TYR A 94 -0.10 -0.06 -14.39
CA TYR A 94 -1.22 -0.80 -14.98
C TYR A 94 -2.25 0.14 -15.58
N ARG A 95 -2.94 -0.29 -16.64
CA ARG A 95 -4.01 0.49 -17.27
C ARG A 95 -5.33 0.43 -16.51
N SER A 96 -5.50 -0.58 -15.68
CA SER A 96 -6.69 -0.75 -14.85
C SER A 96 -6.37 -1.42 -13.53
N PHE A 97 -7.17 -1.13 -12.50
CA PHE A 97 -7.06 -1.83 -11.22
C PHE A 97 -7.31 -3.34 -11.34
N ARG A 98 -8.15 -3.77 -12.29
CA ARG A 98 -8.40 -5.19 -12.55
C ARG A 98 -7.15 -5.90 -13.04
N GLU A 99 -6.39 -5.26 -13.93
CA GLU A 99 -5.11 -5.76 -14.42
C GLU A 99 -4.09 -5.85 -13.28
N ALA A 100 -3.97 -4.81 -12.46
CA ALA A 100 -3.11 -4.82 -11.29
C ALA A 100 -3.42 -6.01 -10.36
N ILE A 101 -4.70 -6.23 -10.02
CA ILE A 101 -5.08 -7.39 -9.18
C ILE A 101 -4.72 -8.72 -9.85
N ALA A 102 -5.01 -8.87 -11.15
CA ALA A 102 -4.76 -10.13 -11.85
C ALA A 102 -3.28 -10.51 -11.86
N THR A 103 -2.38 -9.51 -11.89
CA THR A 103 -0.94 -9.71 -11.90
C THR A 103 -0.34 -9.83 -10.49
N GLU A 104 -0.79 -9.00 -9.55
CA GLU A 104 -0.16 -8.84 -8.23
C GLU A 104 -0.75 -9.77 -7.16
N SER A 105 -1.92 -10.37 -7.41
CA SER A 105 -2.58 -11.24 -6.43
C SER A 105 -1.86 -12.59 -6.31
N THR A 106 -1.06 -12.74 -5.26
CA THR A 106 -0.48 -14.01 -4.84
C THR A 106 -1.23 -14.60 -3.64
N GLU A 107 -0.88 -15.81 -3.20
CA GLU A 107 -1.49 -16.44 -2.01
C GLU A 107 -1.20 -15.67 -0.70
N GLU A 108 -0.12 -14.90 -0.68
CA GLU A 108 0.31 -14.09 0.48
C GLU A 108 -0.44 -12.76 0.57
N VAL A 109 -0.92 -12.25 -0.58
CA VAL A 109 -1.64 -10.97 -0.64
C VAL A 109 -3.09 -11.18 -0.19
N ARG A 110 -3.40 -10.66 1.00
CA ARG A 110 -4.73 -10.80 1.62
C ARG A 110 -5.62 -9.60 1.37
N PHE A 111 -5.03 -8.45 1.06
CA PHE A 111 -5.71 -7.19 0.87
C PHE A 111 -5.15 -6.43 -0.34
N HIS A 112 -6.03 -5.79 -1.10
CA HIS A 112 -5.63 -4.82 -2.12
C HIS A 112 -6.25 -3.48 -1.78
N TYR A 113 -5.43 -2.46 -1.58
CA TYR A 113 -5.85 -1.09 -1.37
C TYR A 113 -5.79 -0.34 -2.69
N VAL A 114 -6.79 0.50 -2.96
CA VAL A 114 -6.78 1.38 -4.13
C VAL A 114 -7.24 2.78 -3.78
N PHE A 115 -6.44 3.78 -4.13
CA PHE A 115 -6.84 5.18 -4.09
C PHE A 115 -7.32 5.59 -5.48
N ILE A 116 -8.61 5.89 -5.59
CA ILE A 116 -9.24 6.38 -6.81
C ILE A 116 -10.51 7.16 -6.44
N ASP A 117 -10.82 8.19 -7.22
CA ASP A 117 -11.93 9.12 -6.98
C ASP A 117 -11.79 9.92 -5.66
N GLY A 118 -10.55 10.14 -5.21
CA GLY A 118 -10.26 10.94 -4.02
C GLY A 118 -10.42 10.20 -2.68
N TYR A 119 -10.58 8.88 -2.67
CA TYR A 119 -10.63 8.10 -1.44
C TYR A 119 -10.10 6.67 -1.59
N TRP A 120 -9.74 6.07 -0.45
CA TRP A 120 -9.30 4.68 -0.40
C TRP A 120 -10.45 3.69 -0.40
N LYS A 121 -10.29 2.63 -1.18
CA LYS A 121 -11.09 1.40 -1.15
C LYS A 121 -10.18 0.24 -0.76
N VAL A 122 -10.76 -0.79 -0.13
CA VAL A 122 -10.06 -2.04 0.20
C VAL A 122 -10.80 -3.23 -0.36
N MET A 123 -10.07 -4.11 -1.01
CA MET A 123 -10.50 -5.41 -1.49
C MET A 123 -9.94 -6.50 -0.60
N TYR A 124 -10.77 -7.49 -0.26
CA TYR A 124 -10.45 -8.59 0.65
C TYR A 124 -11.20 -9.86 0.23
N ARG A 125 -10.67 -11.02 0.60
CA ARG A 125 -11.24 -12.32 0.21
C ARG A 125 -12.32 -12.78 1.21
N THR A 126 -13.42 -13.28 0.68
CA THR A 126 -14.53 -13.94 1.39
C THR A 126 -14.72 -15.35 0.81
N PRO A 127 -15.51 -16.25 1.45
CA PRO A 127 -15.87 -17.53 0.85
C PRO A 127 -16.53 -17.37 -0.53
N GLU A 128 -17.26 -16.26 -0.76
CA GLU A 128 -17.91 -15.93 -2.02
C GLU A 128 -16.98 -15.20 -3.02
N GLY A 129 -15.67 -15.20 -2.77
CA GLY A 129 -14.66 -14.55 -3.60
C GLY A 129 -14.24 -13.16 -3.11
N TRP A 130 -13.63 -12.37 -3.99
CA TRP A 130 -13.16 -11.02 -3.65
C TRP A 130 -14.33 -10.05 -3.49
N LYS A 131 -14.29 -9.25 -2.42
CA LYS A 131 -15.23 -8.15 -2.16
C LYS A 131 -14.45 -6.86 -1.99
N MET A 132 -15.05 -5.74 -2.38
CA MET A 132 -14.47 -4.41 -2.24
C MET A 132 -15.44 -3.48 -1.50
N LYS A 133 -14.91 -2.58 -0.67
CA LYS A 133 -15.68 -1.50 -0.04
C LYS A 133 -14.81 -0.27 0.20
N ALA A 134 -15.45 0.87 0.49
CA ALA A 134 -14.75 2.07 0.96
C ALA A 134 -13.98 1.78 2.26
N LEU A 135 -12.73 2.21 2.34
CA LEU A 135 -11.86 1.93 3.48
C LEU A 135 -12.41 2.55 4.78
N ALA A 136 -12.99 3.75 4.69
CA ALA A 136 -13.69 4.39 5.81
C ALA A 136 -14.80 3.51 6.42
N LEU A 137 -15.51 2.72 5.60
CA LEU A 137 -16.54 1.79 6.09
C LEU A 137 -15.92 0.52 6.69
N ALA A 138 -14.80 0.05 6.14
CA ALA A 138 -14.06 -1.09 6.71
C ALA A 138 -13.55 -0.76 8.11
N LEU A 139 -12.98 0.44 8.30
CA LEU A 139 -12.39 0.87 9.57
C LEU A 139 -13.40 1.05 10.70
N ARG A 140 -14.69 1.34 10.41
CA ARG A 140 -15.75 1.42 11.44
C ARG A 140 -15.96 0.11 12.21
N ARG A 141 -15.57 -1.02 11.61
CA ARG A 141 -15.68 -2.36 12.23
C ARG A 141 -14.38 -2.81 12.91
N CYS A 142 -13.32 -2.02 12.79
CA CYS A 142 -12.04 -2.29 13.41
C CYS A 142 -12.00 -1.68 14.81
N PRO A 143 -11.35 -2.34 15.79
CA PRO A 143 -11.05 -1.71 17.07
C PRO A 143 -10.24 -0.42 16.87
N LYS A 144 -10.37 0.50 17.83
CA LYS A 144 -9.59 1.73 17.84
C LYS A 144 -8.14 1.47 18.24
#